data_AF-A0A6I1JGZ5-F1
#
_entry.id   AF-A0A6I1JGZ5-F1
#
_cell.length_a   1.000
_cell.length_b   1.000
_cell.length_c   1.000
_cell.angle_alpha   90.00
_cell.angle_beta   90.00
_cell.angle_gamma   90.00
#
_symmetry.space_group_name_H-M   'P 1'
#
loop_
_entity.id
_entity.type
_entity.pdbx_description
1 polymer ?
#
loop_
_entity_poly.entity_id
_entity_poly.type
_entity_poly.pdbx_seq_one_letter_code
_entity_poly.pdbx_strand_id
1 'polypeptide(L)'
;MKVVGLAGWSGAGKTTLLTRVIPVLVARGLKVSTLKHAHHAFDIDHPGKDSFEHRAAGAGEVLIASGKRWALLHELRGEAEP
;
A
#
# COMPACT_ATOMS: atom_id res chain seq x y z
N MET A 1 16.00 -10.65 -5.61
CA MET A 1 15.33 -9.49 -4.99
C MET A 1 16.09 -9.11 -3.73
N LYS A 2 16.30 -7.81 -3.44
CA LYS A 2 16.93 -7.35 -2.19
C LYS A 2 15.84 -6.76 -1.29
N VAL A 3 15.82 -7.14 -0.01
CA VAL A 3 14.83 -6.68 0.98
C VAL A 3 15.56 -6.04 2.15
N VAL A 4 15.06 -4.91 2.64
CA VAL A 4 15.57 -4.22 3.83
C VAL A 4 14.39 -3.93 4.74
N GLY A 5 14.45 -4.44 5.98
CA GLY A 5 13.46 -4.15 7.01
C GLY A 5 13.83 -2.90 7.81
N LEU A 6 12.85 -2.04 8.11
CA LEU A 6 13.02 -0.89 9.01
C LEU A 6 12.07 -1.02 10.19
N ALA A 7 12.61 -1.38 11.35
CA ALA A 7 11.87 -1.54 12.60
C ALA A 7 12.17 -0.39 13.58
N GLY A 8 11.24 -0.13 14.49
CA GLY A 8 11.37 0.90 15.52
C GLY A 8 10.01 1.30 16.08
N TRP A 9 10.01 1.96 17.23
CA TRP A 9 8.80 2.40 17.92
C TRP A 9 7.94 3.37 17.10
N SER A 10 6.67 3.52 17.46
CA SER A 10 5.83 4.59 16.92
C SER A 10 6.49 5.95 17.20
N GLY A 11 6.45 6.86 16.23
CA GLY A 11 7.13 8.16 16.35
C GLY A 11 8.66 8.15 16.18
N ALA A 12 9.32 7.00 16.04
CA ALA A 12 10.79 6.92 15.89
C ALA A 12 11.36 7.46 14.56
N GLY A 13 10.56 8.13 13.74
CA GLY A 13 11.01 8.72 12.47
C GLY A 13 11.16 7.76 11.28
N LYS A 14 10.62 6.53 11.36
CA LYS A 14 10.69 5.53 10.27
C LYS A 14 10.23 6.09 8.92
N THR A 15 9.05 6.73 8.93
CA THR A 15 8.48 7.37 7.73
C THR A 15 9.41 8.47 7.21
N THR A 16 9.93 9.32 8.10
CA THR A 16 10.85 10.40 7.75
C THR A 16 12.15 9.88 7.12
N LEU A 17 12.69 8.78 7.62
CA LEU A 17 13.87 8.16 7.04
C LEU A 17 13.56 7.62 5.64
N LEU A 18 12.48 6.86 5.48
CA LEU A 18 12.10 6.28 4.19
C LEU A 18 11.83 7.35 3.13
N THR A 19 11.10 8.42 3.47
CA THR A 19 10.81 9.51 2.51
C THR A 19 12.06 10.27 2.07
N ARG A 20 13.16 10.21 2.83
CA ARG A 20 14.47 10.79 2.45
C ARG A 20 15.37 9.82 1.70
N VAL A 21 15.34 8.54 2.04
CA VAL A 21 16.20 7.51 1.42
C VAL A 21 15.69 7.09 0.04
N ILE A 22 14.37 6.93 -0.13
CA ILE A 22 13.78 6.46 -1.39
C ILE A 22 14.20 7.34 -2.58
N PRO A 23 14.12 8.69 -2.53
CA PRO A 23 14.58 9.53 -3.63
C PRO A 23 16.05 9.33 -4.00
N VAL A 24 16.92 9.11 -3.01
CA VAL A 24 18.36 8.87 -3.25
C VAL A 24 18.57 7.53 -3.96
N LEU A 25 17.83 6.49 -3.60
CA LEU A 25 17.92 5.19 -4.27
C LEU A 25 17.40 5.26 -5.71
N VAL A 26 16.28 5.96 -5.93
CA VAL A 26 15.71 6.17 -7.26
C VAL A 26 16.66 6.98 -8.14
N ALA A 27 17.30 8.03 -7.61
CA ALA A 27 18.30 8.82 -8.34
C ALA A 27 19.54 7.99 -8.75
N ARG A 28 19.79 6.87 -8.08
CA ARG A 28 20.85 5.90 -8.44
C ARG A 28 20.38 4.84 -9.45
N GLY A 29 19.20 4.99 -10.04
CA GLY A 29 18.64 4.09 -11.05
C GLY A 29 17.97 2.83 -10.46
N LEU A 30 17.71 2.78 -9.15
CA LEU A 30 17.03 1.65 -8.52
C LEU A 30 15.51 1.81 -8.59
N LYS A 31 14.81 0.73 -8.93
CA LYS A 31 13.37 0.61 -8.71
C LYS A 31 13.13 0.20 -7.26
N VAL A 32 12.32 0.98 -6.55
CA VAL A 32 12.06 0.79 -5.11
C VAL A 32 10.57 0.59 -4.89
N SER A 33 10.22 -0.47 -4.16
CA SER A 33 8.87 -0.74 -3.67
C SER A 33 8.87 -0.69 -2.14
N THR A 34 7.74 -0.32 -1.55
CA THR A 34 7.57 -0.27 -0.09
C THR A 34 6.43 -1.16 0.35
N LEU A 35 6.63 -1.89 1.44
CA LEU A 35 5.58 -2.59 2.16
C LEU A 35 5.47 -1.98 3.56
N LYS A 36 4.25 -1.69 4.00
CA LYS A 36 3.96 -1.20 5.34
C LYS A 36 2.82 -2.06 5.90
N HIS A 37 3.08 -2.69 7.04
CA HIS A 37 2.02 -3.28 7.83
C HIS A 37 1.28 -2.16 8.59
N ALA A 38 -0.02 -2.05 8.37
CA ALA A 38 -0.88 -1.06 9.01
C ALA A 38 -1.63 -1.71 10.18
N HIS A 39 -1.61 -1.07 11.35
CA HIS A 39 -2.30 -1.59 12.55
C HIS A 39 -3.81 -1.31 12.58
N HIS A 40 -4.36 -0.68 11.55
CA HIS A 40 -5.77 -0.32 11.43
C HIS A 40 -6.27 -0.63 10.03
N ALA A 41 -7.57 -0.89 9.92
CA ALA A 41 -8.26 -0.93 8.63
C ALA A 41 -7.96 0.35 7.84
N PHE A 42 -7.69 0.20 6.55
CA PHE A 42 -7.46 1.31 5.65
C PHE A 42 -8.29 1.06 4.39
N ASP A 43 -8.84 2.14 3.83
CA ASP A 43 -9.48 2.09 2.54
C ASP A 43 -8.69 2.93 1.54
N ILE A 44 -8.59 2.45 0.30
CA ILE A 44 -8.00 3.21 -0.82
C ILE A 44 -9.06 4.13 -1.46
N ASP A 45 -10.33 3.77 -1.32
CA ASP A 45 -11.50 4.50 -1.79
C ASP A 45 -12.49 4.78 -0.66
N HIS A 46 -13.55 5.55 -0.97
CA HIS A 46 -14.53 6.01 0.03
C HIS A 46 -15.94 5.73 -0.50
N PRO A 47 -16.96 5.65 0.40
CA PRO A 47 -18.36 5.47 -0.01
C PRO A 47 -18.80 6.42 -1.12
N GLY A 48 -19.59 5.91 -2.08
CA GLY A 48 -20.05 6.66 -3.24
C GLY A 48 -19.09 6.67 -4.44
N LYS A 49 -17.95 5.97 -4.37
CA LYS A 49 -17.13 5.65 -5.55
C LYS A 49 -17.43 4.25 -6.06
N ASP A 50 -17.42 4.06 -7.37
CA ASP A 50 -17.69 2.77 -8.01
C ASP A 50 -16.85 1.63 -7.42
N SER A 51 -15.55 1.86 -7.19
CA SER A 51 -14.67 0.84 -6.63
C SER A 51 -15.04 0.44 -5.18
N PHE A 52 -15.56 1.37 -4.40
CA PHE A 52 -16.06 1.10 -3.05
C PHE A 52 -17.35 0.28 -3.13
N GLU A 53 -18.28 0.70 -3.99
CA GLU A 53 -19.55 -0.01 -4.18
C GLU A 53 -19.34 -1.43 -4.71
N HIS A 54 -18.38 -1.66 -5.61
CA HIS A 54 -18.02 -3.01 -6.09
C HIS A 54 -17.54 -3.91 -4.94
N ARG A 55 -16.68 -3.38 -4.07
CA ARG A 55 -16.13 -4.09 -2.92
C ARG A 55 -17.22 -4.41 -1.90
N ALA A 56 -18.03 -3.41 -1.55
CA ALA A 56 -19.18 -3.54 -0.66
C ALA A 56 -20.23 -4.53 -1.21
N ALA A 57 -20.43 -4.57 -2.52
CA ALA A 57 -21.34 -5.48 -3.19
C ALA A 57 -20.88 -6.94 -3.19
N GLY A 58 -19.61 -7.23 -2.87
CA GLY A 58 -19.13 -8.61 -2.80
C GLY A 58 -17.88 -8.94 -3.62
N ALA A 59 -17.25 -7.98 -4.31
CA ALA A 59 -16.00 -8.25 -5.03
C ALA A 59 -14.85 -8.61 -4.08
N GLY A 60 -14.18 -9.75 -4.32
CA GLY A 60 -12.97 -10.16 -3.59
C GLY A 60 -11.71 -9.42 -4.04
N GLU A 61 -11.67 -9.02 -5.31
CA GLU A 61 -10.62 -8.18 -5.87
C GLU A 61 -11.22 -7.01 -6.64
N VAL A 62 -10.64 -5.82 -6.46
CA VAL A 62 -11.03 -4.60 -7.19
C VAL A 62 -9.78 -3.94 -7.76
N LEU A 63 -9.67 -3.94 -9.10
CA LEU A 63 -8.59 -3.25 -9.82
C LEU A 63 -9.09 -1.89 -10.33
N ILE A 64 -8.41 -0.82 -9.91
CA ILE A 64 -8.63 0.53 -10.42
C ILE A 64 -7.42 0.89 -11.29
N ALA A 65 -7.62 1.14 -12.57
CA ALA A 65 -6.53 1.44 -13.51
C ALA A 65 -6.74 2.75 -14.27
N SER A 66 -5.63 3.41 -14.60
CA SER A 66 -5.57 4.61 -15.42
C SER A 66 -4.26 4.61 -16.22
N GLY A 67 -4.14 5.51 -17.20
CA GLY A 67 -2.89 5.66 -17.96
C GLY A 67 -1.65 6.06 -17.15
N LYS A 68 -1.81 6.47 -15.88
CA LYS A 68 -0.70 6.90 -15.01
C LYS A 68 -0.35 5.90 -13.90
N ARG A 69 -1.32 5.11 -13.44
CA ARG A 69 -1.18 4.20 -12.29
C ARG A 69 -2.38 3.26 -12.19
N TRP A 70 -2.18 2.20 -11.43
CA TRP A 70 -3.22 1.28 -11.00
C TRP A 70 -3.10 0.99 -9.50
N ALA A 71 -4.19 0.52 -8.91
CA ALA A 71 -4.26 0.01 -7.56
C ALA A 71 -5.12 -1.25 -7.55
N LEU A 72 -4.67 -2.29 -6.85
CA LEU A 72 -5.42 -3.53 -6.64
C LEU A 72 -5.74 -3.63 -5.15
N LEU A 73 -7.03 -3.79 -4.84
CA LEU A 73 -7.51 -4.10 -3.50
C LEU A 73 -7.86 -5.58 -3.45
N HIS A 74 -7.47 -6.22 -2.37
CA HIS A 74 -7.81 -7.61 -2.06
C HIS A 74 -8.51 -7.66 -0.70
N GLU A 75 -9.71 -8.22 -0.67
CA GLU A 75 -10.53 -8.34 0.53
C GLU A 75 -10.30 -9.67 1.23
N LEU A 76 -9.78 -9.63 2.46
CA LEU A 76 -9.53 -10.86 3.22
C LEU A 76 -10.82 -11.56 3.66
N ARG A 77 -11.87 -10.82 4.02
CA ARG A 77 -13.18 -11.38 4.45
C ARG A 77 -13.11 -12.51 5.49
N GLY A 78 -12.18 -12.40 6.43
CA GLY A 78 -11.96 -13.40 7.47
C GLY A 78 -10.88 -14.44 7.13
N GLU A 79 -10.28 -14.37 5.94
CA GLU A 79 -9.04 -15.07 5.62
C GLU A 79 -7.86 -14.51 6.44
N ALA A 80 -6.82 -15.34 6.61
CA ALA A 80 -5.63 -14.97 7.34
C ALA A 80 -4.85 -13.86 6.63
N GLU A 81 -4.18 -13.00 7.40
CA GLU A 81 -3.25 -12.02 6.83
C GLU A 81 -2.07 -12.73 6.15
N PRO A 82 -1.63 -12.27 4.96
CA PRO A 82 -0.49 -12.81 4.24
C PRO A 82 0.87 -12.42 4.82
#